data_AF-A0A0D6TF94-F1
#
_entry.id   AF-A0A0D6TF94-F1
#
_cell.length_a   1.000
_cell.length_b   1.000
_cell.length_c   1.000
_cell.angle_alpha   90.00
_cell.angle_beta   90.00
_cell.angle_gamma   90.00
#
_symmetry.space_group_name_H-M   'P 1'
#
loop_
_entity.id
_entity.type
_entity.pdbx_description
1 polymer ?
#
loop_
_entity_poly.entity_id
_entity_poly.type
_entity_poly.pdbx_seq_one_letter_code
_entity_poly.pdbx_strand_id
1 'polypeptide(L)' 'MTLFDWIIWSGAALTLIGLGALVWCIWTVSRARARGLDDAALREKMRSVLAVNMGALAASVIGLMMVVIGIVLAR' A
#
# COMPACT_ATOMS: atom_id res chain seq x y z
N MET A 1 -24.14 -5.26 -14.26
CA MET A 1 -22.89 -4.62 -13.79
C MET A 1 -22.71 -3.37 -14.60
N THR A 2 -23.11 -2.24 -14.02
CA THR A 2 -22.97 -0.94 -14.66
C THR A 2 -21.50 -0.52 -14.69
N LEU A 3 -21.14 0.45 -15.53
CA LEU A 3 -19.76 0.93 -15.65
C LEU A 3 -19.19 1.43 -14.31
N PHE A 4 -20.07 1.93 -13.45
CA PHE A 4 -19.78 2.35 -12.08
C PHE A 4 -19.38 1.20 -11.14
N ASP A 5 -20.04 0.04 -11.24
CA ASP A 5 -19.69 -1.15 -10.45
C ASP A 5 -18.24 -1.59 -10.74
N TRP A 6 -17.82 -1.51 -12.01
CA TRP A 6 -16.46 -1.82 -12.42
C TRP A 6 -15.43 -0.85 -11.85
N ILE A 7 -15.76 0.45 -11.75
CA ILE A 7 -14.89 1.46 -11.14
C ILE A 7 -14.74 1.21 -9.63
N ILE A 8 -15.83 0.88 -8.95
CA ILE A 8 -15.81 0.57 -7.52
C ILE A 8 -14.99 -0.69 -7.25
N TRP A 9 -15.20 -1.76 -8.04
CA TRP A 9 -14.51 -3.03 -7.83
C TRP A 9 -13.00 -2.95 -8.16
N SER A 10 -12.63 -2.23 -9.22
CA SER A 10 -11.23 -1.97 -9.56
C SER A 10 -10.53 -1.10 -8.51
N GLY A 11 -11.20 -0.05 -8.02
CA GLY A 11 -10.71 0.75 -6.90
C GLY A 11 -10.51 -0.08 -5.63
N ALA A 12 -11.48 -0.94 -5.29
CA ALA A 12 -11.39 -1.80 -4.11
C ALA A 12 -10.25 -2.83 -4.23
N ALA A 13 -10.07 -3.42 -5.41
CA ALA A 13 -8.94 -4.32 -5.68
C ALA A 13 -7.60 -3.59 -5.57
N LEU A 14 -7.50 -2.36 -6.11
CA LEU A 14 -6.28 -1.56 -6.03
C LEU A 14 -5.94 -1.17 -4.58
N THR A 15 -6.93 -0.80 -3.77
CA THR A 15 -6.75 -0.54 -2.33
C THR A 15 -6.32 -1.79 -1.57
N LEU A 16 -6.90 -2.96 -1.87
CA LEU A 16 -6.49 -4.24 -1.27
C LEU A 16 -5.04 -4.60 -1.60
N ILE A 17 -4.61 -4.37 -2.83
CA ILE A 17 -3.21 -4.55 -3.26
C ILE A 17 -2.29 -3.59 -2.49
N GLY A 18 -2.67 -2.31 -2.39
CA GLY A 18 -1.93 -1.30 -1.63
C GLY A 18 -1.78 -1.66 -0.15
N LEU A 19 -2.86 -2.14 0.47
CA LEU A 19 -2.86 -2.60 1.86
C LEU A 19 -1.99 -3.84 2.04
N GLY A 20 -2.05 -4.80 1.11
CA GLY A 20 -1.20 -5.99 1.11
C GLY A 20 0.29 -5.65 1.03
N ALA A 21 0.65 -4.69 0.17
CA ALA A 21 2.02 -4.18 0.07
C ALA A 21 2.47 -3.49 1.37
N LEU A 22 1.58 -2.75 2.04
CA LEU A 22 1.85 -2.13 3.33
C LEU A 22 2.13 -3.19 4.42
N VAL A 23 1.32 -4.24 4.50
CA VAL A 23 1.50 -5.36 5.44
C VAL A 23 2.83 -6.09 5.20
N TRP A 24 3.16 -6.36 3.93
CA TRP A 24 4.44 -6.95 3.55
C TRP A 24 5.64 -6.09 4.00
N CYS A 25 5.51 -4.77 3.84
CA CYS A 25 6.50 -3.79 4.26
C CYS A 25 6.73 -3.84 5.78
N ILE A 26 5.66 -3.81 6.57
CA ILE A 26 5.70 -3.90 8.03
C ILE A 26 6.34 -5.22 8.49
N TRP A 27 5.98 -6.34 7.87
CA TRP A 27 6.55 -7.65 8.20
C TRP A 27 8.05 -7.73 7.88
N THR A 28 8.47 -7.14 6.77
CA THR A 28 9.89 -7.07 6.37
C THR A 28 10.72 -6.23 7.35
N VAL A 29 10.23 -5.06 7.78
CA VAL A 29 10.92 -4.21 8.78
C VAL A 29 10.98 -4.90 10.13
N SER A 30 9.85 -5.40 10.63
CA SER A 30 9.79 -6.06 11.95
C SER A 30 10.71 -7.27 12.01
N ARG A 31 10.78 -8.08 10.95
CA ARG A 31 11.71 -9.19 10.83
C ARG A 31 13.18 -8.75 10.76
N ALA A 32 13.48 -7.67 10.05
CA ALA A 32 14.84 -7.12 9.98
C ALA A 32 15.29 -6.56 11.35
N ARG A 33 14.37 -5.89 12.07
CA ARG A 33 14.60 -5.36 13.41
C ARG A 33 14.81 -6.48 14.44
N ALA A 34 14.04 -7.55 14.35
CA ALA A 34 14.14 -8.71 15.23
C ALA A 34 15.47 -9.50 15.06
N ARG A 35 16.16 -9.33 13.94
CA ARG A 35 17.44 -9.99 13.66
C ARG A 35 18.67 -9.20 14.12
N GLY A 36 18.50 -8.01 14.71
CA GLY A 36 19.61 -7.24 15.29
C GLY A 36 20.74 -6.96 14.29
N LEU A 37 20.40 -6.55 13.06
CA LEU A 37 21.43 -6.21 12.07
C LEU A 37 22.22 -4.98 12.51
N ASP A 38 23.54 -5.05 12.28
CA ASP A 38 24.53 -4.00 12.49
C ASP A 38 24.04 -2.62 11.96
N ASP A 39 24.28 -1.55 12.73
CA ASP A 39 23.64 -0.23 12.57
C ASP A 39 23.77 0.37 11.16
N ALA A 40 24.89 0.08 10.48
CA ALA A 40 25.12 0.49 9.09
C ALA A 40 24.18 -0.23 8.10
N ALA A 41 24.03 -1.54 8.23
CA ALA A 41 23.15 -2.34 7.40
C ALA A 41 21.66 -2.06 7.68
N LEU A 42 21.32 -1.70 8.93
CA LEU A 42 19.97 -1.34 9.32
C LEU A 42 19.50 -0.03 8.66
N ARG A 43 20.38 0.99 8.60
CA ARG A 43 20.09 2.28 7.96
C ARG A 43 19.84 2.15 6.46
N GLU A 44 20.65 1.35 5.76
CA GLU A 44 20.50 1.12 4.33
C GLU A 44 19.19 0.39 4.03
N LYS A 45 18.87 -0.64 4.82
CA LYS A 45 17.62 -1.38 4.69
C LYS A 45 16.41 -0.51 5.03
N MET A 46 16.49 0.34 6.06
CA MET A 46 15.44 1.30 6.40
C MET A 46 15.11 2.25 5.25
N ARG A 47 16.11 2.77 4.52
CA ARG A 47 15.87 3.66 3.36
C ARG A 47 15.09 2.97 2.26
N SER A 48 15.49 1.74 1.90
CA SER A 48 14.79 0.94 0.89
C SER A 48 13.35 0.66 1.31
N VAL A 49 13.14 0.29 2.56
CA VAL A 49 11.80 -0.08 3.03
C VAL A 49 10.89 1.15 3.22
N LEU A 50 11.45 2.32 3.58
CA LEU A 50 10.72 3.59 3.58
C LEU A 50 10.22 3.98 2.19
N ALA A 51 11.06 3.82 1.16
CA ALA A 51 10.66 4.09 -0.22
C ALA A 51 9.51 3.17 -0.67
N VAL A 52 9.60 1.88 -0.33
CA VAL A 52 8.52 0.90 -0.60
C VAL A 52 7.24 1.26 0.17
N ASN A 53 7.35 1.65 1.45
CA ASN A 53 6.21 2.07 2.25
C ASN A 53 5.53 3.32 1.69
N MET A 54 6.30 4.32 1.26
CA MET A 54 5.76 5.53 0.63
C MET A 54 5.08 5.21 -0.71
N GLY A 55 5.64 4.29 -1.50
CA GLY A 55 4.98 3.79 -2.71
C GLY A 55 3.67 3.06 -2.42
N ALA A 56 3.65 2.18 -1.42
CA ALA A 56 2.45 1.46 -0.99
C ALA A 56 1.37 2.40 -0.43
N LEU A 57 1.77 3.43 0.32
CA LEU A 57 0.88 4.49 0.82
C LEU A 57 0.25 5.25 -0.35
N ALA A 58 1.06 5.71 -1.31
CA ALA A 58 0.57 6.42 -2.50
C ALA A 58 -0.42 5.57 -3.31
N ALA A 59 -0.09 4.29 -3.54
CA ALA A 59 -1.00 3.35 -4.21
C ALA A 59 -2.31 3.16 -3.45
N SER A 60 -2.26 3.05 -2.12
CA SER A 60 -3.45 2.91 -1.26
C SER A 60 -4.35 4.16 -1.31
N VAL A 61 -3.75 5.35 -1.29
CA VAL A 61 -4.47 6.63 -1.39
C VAL A 61 -5.13 6.77 -2.76
N ILE A 62 -4.41 6.46 -3.85
CA ILE A 62 -4.95 6.51 -5.22
C ILE A 62 -6.14 5.54 -5.37
N GLY A 63 -6.00 4.30 -4.87
CA GLY A 63 -7.10 3.32 -4.89
C GLY A 63 -8.32 3.79 -4.10
N LEU A 64 -8.10 4.34 -2.89
CA LEU A 64 -9.19 4.87 -2.06
C LEU A 64 -9.90 6.04 -2.75
N MET A 65 -9.15 6.97 -3.35
CA MET A 65 -9.76 8.09 -4.11
C MET A 65 -10.60 7.58 -5.28
N MET A 66 -10.13 6.55 -6.00
CA MET A 66 -10.89 5.95 -7.11
C MET A 66 -12.20 5.30 -6.63
N VAL A 67 -12.18 4.62 -5.48
CA VAL A 67 -13.39 4.07 -4.84
C VAL A 67 -14.37 5.19 -4.47
N VAL A 68 -13.87 6.24 -3.80
CA VAL A 68 -14.71 7.38 -3.37
C VAL A 68 -15.34 8.06 -4.58
N ILE A 69 -14.57 8.34 -5.63
CA ILE A 69 -15.10 8.91 -6.88
C ILE A 69 -16.16 7.98 -7.49
N GLY A 70 -15.90 6.67 -7.56
CA GLY A 70 -16.86 5.69 -8.07
C GLY A 70 -18.17 5.69 -7.30
N ILE A 71 -18.12 5.74 -5.96
CA ILE A 71 -19.33 5.76 -5.11
C ILE A 71 -20.09 7.08 -5.25
N VAL A 72 -19.38 8.21 -5.32
CA VAL A 72 -20.00 9.54 -5.46
C VAL A 72 -20.65 9.69 -6.83
N LEU A 73 -20.02 9.19 -7.89
CA LEU A 73 -20.49 9.32 -9.26
C LEU A 73 -21.59 8.30 -9.62
N ALA A 74 -21.65 7.17 -8.89
CA ALA A 74 -22.71 6.18 -8.99
C ALA A 74 -24.00 6.59 -8.25
N ARG A 75 -23.92 7.58 -7.37
CA ARG A 75 -25.07 8.21 -6.68
C ARG A 75 -25.48 9.49 -7.37
#